data_AF-A0A5B9M2X2-F1
#
_entry.id   AF-A0A5B9M2X2-F1
#
_cell.length_a   1.000
_cell.length_b   1.000
_cell.length_c   1.000
_cell.angle_alpha   90.00
_cell.angle_beta   90.00
_cell.angle_gamma   90.00
#
_symmetry.space_group_name_H-M   'P 1'
#
loop_
_entity.id
_entity.type
_entity.pdbx_description
1 polymer ?
#
loop_
_entity_poly.entity_id
_entity_poly.type
_entity_poly.pdbx_seq_one_letter_code
_entity_poly.pdbx_strand_id
1 'polypeptide(L)'
;MQIIADLGGIPGKDCRGFCRYCYFRKVGEFEPFGCRNCSPGRVGCETCGTDVAERGREFLPPFLVMGNVQTTLMMQNLQDKDLKINISGGGDVSCYPHLEELTAGLSEFGIPIHLGYTSGKGMDDPELASRLIGNGVDEVTFTVFSADPLLRREWMRDKNAENALEALRIFCESCEVHAAAVIIPGVNDGDDLLETCSRLEEWGARGFIMMRFANYEHQGLILGNGPIIEGIEPHTVQEFEDLVRMVDREFNLRVTGTPVCDPENGTPFVLADDSSREYLEILPEIRGEATIITGSIAAPYIRRIIRNLGAEDMVNVVGVEKDIACLITRKDLEGVDLSELKETVIIPGRAFVHEMQAKEVLSRDGTDRIVIRGPERLTVDGEMSGTLSQYDVIEREMEAFYELIQAINFFGASE
;
A
#
# COMPACT_ATOMS: atom_id res chain seq x y z
N MET A 1 -7.84 11.14 12.55
CA MET A 1 -8.11 11.51 11.12
C MET A 1 -6.93 12.30 10.55
N GLN A 2 -6.69 12.31 9.23
CA GLN A 2 -5.54 13.04 8.65
C GLN A 2 -5.96 13.99 7.51
N ILE A 3 -5.33 15.17 7.45
CA ILE A 3 -5.38 16.09 6.31
C ILE A 3 -4.08 15.98 5.54
N ILE A 4 -4.16 15.64 4.26
CA ILE A 4 -2.97 15.48 3.42
C ILE A 4 -2.48 16.86 2.97
N ALA A 5 -1.25 17.19 3.36
CA ALA A 5 -0.44 18.25 2.81
C ALA A 5 0.45 17.65 1.70
N ASP A 6 -0.13 17.51 0.50
CA ASP A 6 0.55 16.92 -0.66
C ASP A 6 1.61 17.90 -1.19
N LEU A 7 2.88 17.46 -1.16
CA LEU A 7 4.02 18.19 -1.68
C LEU A 7 4.18 18.04 -3.19
N GLY A 8 3.54 17.06 -3.82
CA GLY A 8 3.96 16.53 -5.11
C GLY A 8 5.31 15.83 -5.00
N GLY A 9 6.17 16.02 -6.00
CA GLY A 9 7.50 15.41 -6.08
C GLY A 9 7.56 14.25 -7.06
N ILE A 10 8.70 14.15 -7.74
CA ILE A 10 8.99 13.16 -8.77
C ILE A 10 9.99 12.13 -8.21
N PRO A 11 9.65 10.82 -8.21
CA PRO A 11 10.57 9.78 -7.76
C PRO A 11 11.95 9.87 -8.41
N GLY A 12 12.98 9.69 -7.60
CA GLY A 12 14.38 9.77 -8.04
C GLY A 12 14.90 11.20 -8.18
N LYS A 13 14.18 12.12 -8.81
CA LYS A 13 14.58 13.54 -8.87
C LYS A 13 14.48 14.18 -7.49
N ASP A 14 13.30 14.08 -6.90
CA ASP A 14 12.95 14.70 -5.62
C ASP A 14 13.17 13.74 -4.43
N CYS A 15 14.04 12.75 -4.62
CA CYS A 15 14.51 11.80 -3.60
C CYS A 15 16.05 11.75 -3.50
N ARG A 16 16.76 12.70 -4.14
CA ARG A 16 18.23 12.70 -4.30
C ARG A 16 18.81 11.45 -4.97
N GLY A 17 18.03 10.86 -5.88
CA GLY A 17 18.38 9.67 -6.63
C GLY A 17 17.57 8.43 -6.22
N PHE A 18 17.43 7.51 -7.17
CA PHE A 18 16.75 6.24 -6.94
C PHE A 18 17.54 5.31 -6.02
N CYS A 19 16.84 4.66 -5.06
CA CYS A 19 17.36 3.45 -4.44
C CYS A 19 17.60 2.36 -5.50
N ARG A 20 18.50 1.41 -5.24
CA ARG A 20 18.77 0.28 -6.14
C ARG A 20 17.54 -0.59 -6.39
N TYR A 21 16.66 -0.68 -5.39
CA TYR A 21 15.40 -1.42 -5.42
C TYR A 21 14.19 -0.56 -5.80
N CYS A 22 14.37 0.73 -6.14
CA CYS A 22 13.25 1.59 -6.48
C CYS A 22 12.61 1.15 -7.81
N TYR A 23 11.33 0.83 -7.79
CA TYR A 23 10.62 0.36 -8.96
C TYR A 23 10.49 1.44 -10.05
N PHE A 24 10.42 2.73 -9.68
CA PHE A 24 10.35 3.83 -10.65
C PHE A 24 11.62 4.01 -11.50
N ARG A 25 12.78 3.48 -11.07
CA ARG A 25 14.08 3.70 -11.71
C ARG A 25 14.15 3.25 -13.18
N LYS A 26 13.41 2.19 -13.53
CA LYS A 26 13.44 1.56 -14.86
C LYS A 26 12.16 1.78 -15.67
N VAL A 27 11.25 2.64 -15.20
CA VAL A 27 9.99 2.89 -15.90
C VAL A 27 10.29 3.61 -17.21
N GLY A 28 9.80 3.06 -18.32
CA GLY A 28 9.88 3.62 -19.68
C GLY A 28 8.59 4.29 -20.12
N GLU A 29 8.38 4.47 -21.43
CA GLU A 29 7.05 4.80 -21.96
C GLU A 29 6.14 3.58 -21.86
N PHE A 30 4.86 3.81 -21.58
CA PHE A 30 3.85 2.76 -21.50
C PHE A 30 2.51 3.31 -21.99
N GLU A 31 1.67 2.40 -22.50
CA GLU A 31 0.31 2.74 -22.89
C GLU A 31 -0.62 2.73 -21.67
N PRO A 32 -1.64 3.60 -21.61
CA PRO A 32 -2.60 3.58 -20.52
C PRO A 32 -3.28 2.21 -20.36
N PHE A 33 -3.21 1.64 -19.17
CA PHE A 33 -3.77 0.30 -18.90
C PHE A 33 -5.30 0.22 -18.99
N GLY A 34 -5.97 1.36 -18.78
CA GLY A 34 -7.37 1.39 -18.39
C GLY A 34 -7.54 1.25 -16.87
N CYS A 35 -8.59 1.84 -16.32
CA CYS A 35 -8.99 1.69 -14.92
C CYS A 35 -10.42 2.21 -14.76
N ARG A 36 -10.94 2.14 -13.53
CA ARG A 36 -12.28 2.63 -13.17
C ARG A 36 -12.53 4.11 -13.45
N ASN A 37 -11.47 4.92 -13.52
CA ASN A 37 -11.56 6.37 -13.76
C ASN A 37 -11.59 6.70 -15.26
N CYS A 38 -11.50 5.70 -16.13
CA CYS A 38 -11.63 5.90 -17.56
C CYS A 38 -13.07 6.24 -17.94
N SER A 39 -13.24 7.00 -19.03
CA SER A 39 -14.57 7.24 -19.58
C SER A 39 -15.12 5.95 -20.22
N PRO A 40 -16.43 5.66 -20.16
CA PRO A 40 -16.98 4.35 -20.56
C PRO A 40 -16.62 3.84 -21.96
N GLY A 41 -16.30 4.73 -22.91
CA GLY A 41 -15.94 4.40 -24.29
C GLY A 41 -14.47 4.56 -24.65
N ARG A 42 -13.59 4.86 -23.68
CA ARG A 42 -12.19 5.20 -23.96
C ARG A 42 -11.25 4.67 -22.90
N VAL A 43 -10.33 3.82 -23.34
CA VAL A 43 -9.19 3.37 -22.54
C VAL A 43 -8.21 4.53 -22.36
N GLY A 44 -7.85 4.80 -21.10
CA GLY A 44 -6.88 5.83 -20.73
C GLY A 44 -7.51 7.04 -20.05
N CYS A 45 -7.02 7.34 -18.85
CA CYS A 45 -7.20 8.59 -18.12
C CYS A 45 -5.87 8.98 -17.46
N GLU A 46 -5.81 10.13 -16.78
CA GLU A 46 -4.60 10.58 -16.07
C GLU A 46 -4.11 9.52 -15.07
N THR A 47 -5.03 8.88 -14.33
CA THR A 47 -4.68 7.88 -13.32
C THR A 47 -3.89 6.69 -13.88
N CYS A 48 -4.40 6.04 -14.95
CA CYS A 48 -3.76 4.84 -15.48
C CYS A 48 -2.73 5.11 -16.59
N GLY A 49 -2.63 6.35 -17.07
CA GLY A 49 -1.70 6.75 -18.14
C GLY A 49 -0.49 7.53 -17.65
N THR A 50 -0.62 8.25 -16.52
CA THR A 50 0.42 9.16 -16.03
C THR A 50 0.66 8.99 -14.54
N ASP A 51 -0.39 9.10 -13.71
CA ASP A 51 -0.24 9.16 -12.25
C ASP A 51 0.30 7.86 -11.66
N VAL A 52 -0.08 6.70 -12.23
CA VAL A 52 0.44 5.38 -11.83
C VAL A 52 1.97 5.26 -11.90
N ALA A 53 2.63 6.11 -12.71
CA ALA A 53 4.08 6.17 -12.81
C ALA A 53 4.70 7.29 -11.96
N GLU A 54 3.88 8.04 -11.21
CA GLU A 54 4.28 9.20 -10.39
C GLU A 54 5.11 10.21 -11.19
N ARG A 55 4.75 10.38 -12.48
CA ARG A 55 5.42 11.30 -13.40
C ARG A 55 4.64 12.60 -13.49
N GLY A 56 5.24 13.71 -13.06
CA GLY A 56 4.85 15.02 -13.55
C GLY A 56 4.32 16.02 -12.52
N ARG A 57 4.41 15.73 -11.21
CA ARG A 57 4.18 16.76 -10.18
C ARG A 57 5.52 17.11 -9.54
N GLU A 58 6.11 18.23 -9.92
CA GLU A 58 7.25 18.77 -9.16
C GLU A 58 6.81 19.16 -7.75
N PHE A 59 7.79 19.35 -6.86
CA PHE A 59 7.50 19.89 -5.54
C PHE A 59 6.77 21.24 -5.62
N LEU A 60 5.64 21.31 -4.92
CA LEU A 60 4.81 22.51 -4.85
C LEU A 60 5.46 23.56 -3.95
N PRO A 61 5.35 24.86 -4.26
CA PRO A 61 5.73 25.94 -3.35
C PRO A 61 4.99 25.85 -2.01
N PRO A 62 5.64 26.22 -0.88
CA PRO A 62 5.08 26.00 0.46
C PRO A 62 3.75 26.74 0.68
N PHE A 63 3.60 27.94 0.11
CA PHE A 63 2.35 28.71 0.21
C PHE A 63 1.15 28.03 -0.47
N LEU A 64 1.36 27.26 -1.54
CA LEU A 64 0.28 26.50 -2.17
C LEU A 64 -0.13 25.31 -1.29
N VAL A 65 0.85 24.61 -0.72
CA VAL A 65 0.59 23.49 0.20
C VAL A 65 -0.19 23.97 1.42
N MET A 66 0.27 25.05 2.06
CA MET A 66 -0.42 25.65 3.21
C MET A 66 -1.84 26.13 2.84
N GLY A 67 -2.00 26.79 1.68
CA GLY A 67 -3.30 27.25 1.20
C GLY A 67 -4.29 26.10 0.97
N ASN A 68 -3.81 24.96 0.46
CA ASN A 68 -4.63 23.76 0.29
C ASN A 68 -5.09 23.19 1.63
N VAL A 69 -4.17 23.06 2.60
CA VAL A 69 -4.50 22.61 3.97
C VAL A 69 -5.53 23.53 4.61
N GLN A 70 -5.32 24.85 4.54
CA GLN A 70 -6.25 25.84 5.08
C GLN A 70 -7.64 25.74 4.43
N THR A 71 -7.70 25.56 3.12
CA THR A 71 -8.97 25.40 2.38
C THR A 71 -9.70 24.14 2.84
N THR A 72 -8.99 23.02 2.98
CA THR A 72 -9.58 21.76 3.47
C THR A 72 -10.12 21.90 4.89
N LEU A 73 -9.37 22.52 5.80
CA LEU A 73 -9.83 22.80 7.17
C LEU A 73 -11.13 23.62 7.19
N MET A 74 -11.21 24.67 6.36
CA MET A 74 -12.40 25.51 6.28
C MET A 74 -13.61 24.78 5.68
N MET A 75 -13.40 23.95 4.65
CA MET A 75 -14.49 23.30 3.93
C MET A 75 -15.06 22.10 4.68
N GLN A 76 -14.22 21.33 5.36
CA GLN A 76 -14.63 20.06 5.96
C GLN A 76 -15.06 20.17 7.43
N ASN A 77 -14.92 21.36 8.05
CA ASN A 77 -15.30 21.65 9.43
C ASN A 77 -14.88 20.54 10.41
N LEU A 78 -13.64 20.07 10.26
CA LEU A 78 -13.11 18.91 10.96
C LEU A 78 -12.88 19.27 12.43
N GLN A 79 -13.61 18.59 13.33
CA GLN A 79 -13.51 18.78 14.79
C GLN A 79 -13.04 17.50 15.49
N ASP A 80 -12.25 16.67 14.81
CA ASP A 80 -11.64 15.50 15.42
C ASP A 80 -10.49 15.92 16.33
N LYS A 81 -10.42 15.30 17.52
CA LYS A 81 -9.36 15.55 18.50
C LYS A 81 -8.04 14.91 18.07
N ASP A 82 -8.11 13.87 17.26
CA ASP A 82 -6.95 13.13 16.74
C ASP A 82 -6.66 13.53 15.28
N LEU A 83 -6.96 14.79 14.93
CA LEU A 83 -6.65 15.36 13.63
C LEU A 83 -5.15 15.64 13.52
N LYS A 84 -4.51 15.15 12.46
CA LYS A 84 -3.12 15.49 12.12
C LYS A 84 -2.99 16.04 10.70
N ILE A 85 -1.99 16.88 10.48
CA ILE A 85 -1.56 17.27 9.13
C ILE A 85 -0.50 16.28 8.67
N ASN A 86 -0.82 15.45 7.68
CA ASN A 86 0.11 14.49 7.10
C ASN A 86 0.81 15.12 5.88
N ILE A 87 2.08 15.46 6.04
CA ILE A 87 2.95 15.93 4.95
C ILE A 87 3.46 14.72 4.18
N SER A 88 3.04 14.59 2.92
CA SER A 88 3.39 13.46 2.06
C SER A 88 3.50 13.90 0.59
N GLY A 89 3.98 13.03 -0.29
CA GLY A 89 4.12 13.31 -1.72
C GLY A 89 4.76 12.14 -2.47
N GLY A 90 4.91 12.29 -3.79
CA GLY A 90 5.61 11.32 -4.64
C GLY A 90 7.14 11.34 -4.46
N GLY A 91 7.68 12.45 -3.94
CA GLY A 91 9.08 12.59 -3.54
C GLY A 91 9.34 12.24 -2.07
N ASP A 92 10.62 12.22 -1.66
CA ASP A 92 10.96 12.07 -0.24
C ASP A 92 10.74 13.41 0.47
N VAL A 93 9.93 13.43 1.52
CA VAL A 93 9.62 14.67 2.25
C VAL A 93 10.88 15.37 2.78
N SER A 94 11.91 14.61 3.21
CA SER A 94 13.18 15.20 3.66
C SER A 94 13.91 15.97 2.56
N CYS A 95 13.67 15.63 1.29
CA CYS A 95 14.28 16.30 0.15
C CYS A 95 13.54 17.57 -0.27
N TYR A 96 12.40 17.88 0.35
CA TYR A 96 11.65 19.10 0.08
C TYR A 96 12.44 20.34 0.56
N PRO A 97 12.83 21.28 -0.33
CA PRO A 97 13.73 22.37 0.04
C PRO A 97 13.20 23.32 1.12
N HIS A 98 11.87 23.38 1.27
CA HIS A 98 11.18 24.29 2.19
C HIS A 98 10.52 23.54 3.36
N LEU A 99 11.01 22.35 3.72
CA LEU A 99 10.37 21.53 4.76
C LEU A 99 10.30 22.23 6.12
N GLU A 100 11.39 22.88 6.54
CA GLU A 100 11.41 23.62 7.81
C GLU A 100 10.47 24.83 7.78
N GLU A 101 10.44 25.57 6.67
CA GLU A 101 9.52 26.70 6.45
C GLU A 101 8.06 26.24 6.47
N LEU A 102 7.76 25.15 5.77
CA LEU A 102 6.42 24.60 5.68
C LEU A 102 5.93 24.10 7.05
N THR A 103 6.73 23.33 7.77
CA THR A 103 6.35 22.86 9.11
C THR A 103 6.17 24.01 10.09
N ALA A 104 7.04 25.03 10.05
CA ALA A 104 6.87 26.23 10.87
C ALA A 104 5.55 26.96 10.55
N GLY A 105 5.19 27.11 9.28
CA GLY A 105 3.92 27.73 8.88
C GLY A 105 2.68 26.90 9.25
N LEU A 106 2.74 25.58 9.06
CA LEU A 106 1.65 24.68 9.45
C LEU A 106 1.45 24.63 10.97
N SER A 107 2.51 24.83 11.76
CA SER A 107 2.46 24.86 13.23
C SER A 107 1.51 25.94 13.76
N GLU A 108 1.28 27.02 13.01
CA GLU A 108 0.37 28.11 13.38
C GLU A 108 -1.09 27.64 13.49
N PHE A 109 -1.45 26.52 12.85
CA PHE A 109 -2.77 25.91 13.00
C PHE A 109 -2.97 25.21 14.34
N GLY A 110 -1.89 24.94 15.10
CA GLY A 110 -1.95 24.22 16.37
C GLY A 110 -2.38 22.75 16.24
N ILE A 111 -2.26 22.19 15.04
CA ILE A 111 -2.58 20.78 14.73
C ILE A 111 -1.26 20.01 14.63
N PRO A 112 -1.11 18.84 15.28
CA PRO A 112 0.10 18.03 15.17
C PRO A 112 0.41 17.61 13.73
N ILE A 113 1.70 17.46 13.44
CA ILE A 113 2.21 17.16 12.10
C ILE A 113 2.76 15.73 12.05
N HIS A 114 2.34 14.98 11.05
CA HIS A 114 2.91 13.70 10.67
C HIS A 114 3.74 13.87 9.39
N LEU A 115 5.00 13.42 9.38
CA LEU A 115 5.77 13.23 8.15
C LEU A 115 5.45 11.84 7.56
N GLY A 116 4.53 11.79 6.59
CA GLY A 116 3.95 10.55 6.07
C GLY A 116 4.88 9.68 5.23
N TYR A 117 5.98 10.22 4.73
CA TYR A 117 7.02 9.44 4.06
C TYR A 117 8.34 10.20 4.03
N THR A 118 9.35 9.67 4.73
CA THR A 118 10.74 10.12 4.53
C THR A 118 11.73 8.98 4.60
N SER A 119 12.85 9.08 3.88
CA SER A 119 14.01 8.20 4.09
C SER A 119 15.18 8.91 4.78
N GLY A 120 15.05 10.20 5.10
CA GLY A 120 16.11 11.01 5.71
C GLY A 120 17.25 11.42 4.77
N LYS A 121 17.26 11.02 3.50
CA LYS A 121 18.32 11.39 2.53
C LYS A 121 18.52 12.90 2.35
N GLY A 122 17.47 13.68 2.59
CA GLY A 122 17.51 15.14 2.53
C GLY A 122 17.98 15.82 3.83
N MET A 123 18.12 15.06 4.92
CA MET A 123 18.55 15.57 6.23
C MET A 123 20.08 15.59 6.29
N ASP A 124 20.67 16.63 5.69
CA ASP A 124 22.13 16.84 5.71
C ASP A 124 22.66 17.22 7.11
N ASP A 125 21.78 17.74 7.96
CA ASP A 125 22.04 18.13 9.34
C ASP A 125 21.03 17.41 10.24
N PRO A 126 21.46 16.52 11.15
CA PRO A 126 20.55 15.82 12.05
C PRO A 126 19.70 16.74 12.92
N GLU A 127 20.20 17.95 13.23
CA GLU A 127 19.44 18.94 14.02
C GLU A 127 18.20 19.45 13.29
N LEU A 128 18.07 19.19 11.98
CA LEU A 128 16.81 19.41 11.28
C LEU A 128 15.67 18.62 11.94
N ALA A 129 15.91 17.39 12.41
CA ALA A 129 14.90 16.61 13.13
C ALA A 129 14.40 17.37 14.38
N SER A 130 15.32 17.86 15.22
CA SER A 130 15.01 18.67 16.40
C SER A 130 14.17 19.91 16.07
N ARG A 131 14.49 20.59 14.97
CA ARG A 131 13.74 21.78 14.51
C ARG A 131 12.34 21.43 14.02
N LEU A 132 12.19 20.34 13.27
CA LEU A 132 10.89 19.84 12.81
C LEU A 132 10.00 19.41 13.98
N ILE A 133 10.57 18.74 14.99
CA ILE A 133 9.88 18.43 16.25
C ILE A 133 9.42 19.71 16.95
N GLY A 134 10.31 20.71 17.03
CA GLY A 134 9.99 22.04 17.58
C GLY A 134 8.85 22.74 16.84
N ASN A 135 8.65 22.43 15.55
CA ASN A 135 7.54 22.93 14.73
C ASN A 135 6.25 22.10 14.85
N GLY A 136 6.19 21.12 15.76
CA GLY A 136 4.99 20.32 16.02
C GLY A 136 4.90 19.00 15.25
N VAL A 137 6.01 18.52 14.69
CA VAL A 137 6.09 17.12 14.21
C VAL A 137 6.10 16.18 15.41
N ASP A 138 5.10 15.30 15.47
CA ASP A 138 4.95 14.32 16.56
C ASP A 138 4.90 12.87 16.06
N GLU A 139 4.80 12.65 14.75
CA GLU A 139 4.74 11.34 14.12
C GLU A 139 5.57 11.33 12.82
N VAL A 140 6.29 10.24 12.57
CA VAL A 140 7.14 10.09 11.39
C VAL A 140 7.09 8.67 10.85
N THR A 141 6.75 8.53 9.57
CA THR A 141 6.94 7.29 8.82
C THR A 141 8.30 7.33 8.12
N PHE A 142 9.25 6.54 8.62
CA PHE A 142 10.66 6.61 8.21
C PHE A 142 11.14 5.33 7.51
N THR A 143 11.48 5.41 6.23
CA THR A 143 12.11 4.30 5.50
C THR A 143 13.58 4.15 5.92
N VAL A 144 13.83 3.26 6.87
CA VAL A 144 15.16 2.98 7.42
C VAL A 144 15.98 2.09 6.50
N PHE A 145 15.35 1.11 5.83
CA PHE A 145 15.97 0.03 5.03
C PHE A 145 16.96 -0.86 5.81
N SER A 146 17.95 -0.27 6.48
CA SER A 146 18.93 -0.89 7.37
C SER A 146 19.49 0.18 8.31
N ALA A 147 19.81 -0.19 9.55
CA ALA A 147 20.52 0.67 10.48
C ALA A 147 22.06 0.67 10.29
N ASP A 148 22.56 -0.07 9.28
CA ASP A 148 23.94 0.03 8.80
C ASP A 148 24.07 1.17 7.76
N PRO A 149 24.85 2.23 8.04
CA PRO A 149 25.06 3.32 7.09
C PRO A 149 25.74 2.85 5.79
N LEU A 150 26.51 1.76 5.79
CA LEU A 150 27.14 1.22 4.58
C LEU A 150 26.09 0.61 3.63
N LEU A 151 25.18 -0.20 4.16
CA LEU A 151 24.07 -0.74 3.37
C LEU A 151 23.17 0.37 2.85
N ARG A 152 22.84 1.38 3.66
CA ARG A 152 22.09 2.55 3.18
C ARG A 152 22.80 3.29 2.05
N ARG A 153 24.10 3.54 2.15
CA ARG A 153 24.89 4.16 1.07
C ARG A 153 24.86 3.34 -0.21
N GLU A 154 24.98 2.02 -0.11
CA GLU A 154 24.98 1.15 -1.28
C GLU A 154 23.59 1.06 -1.92
N TRP A 155 22.57 0.74 -1.12
CA TRP A 155 21.26 0.34 -1.59
C TRP A 155 20.29 1.48 -1.73
N MET A 156 20.33 2.46 -0.83
CA MET A 156 19.52 3.67 -0.95
C MET A 156 20.23 4.77 -1.73
N ARG A 157 21.55 4.64 -1.97
CA ARG A 157 22.40 5.74 -2.49
C ARG A 157 22.37 6.97 -1.60
N ASP A 158 22.18 6.75 -0.30
CA ASP A 158 22.18 7.80 0.69
C ASP A 158 23.62 8.25 0.97
N LYS A 159 23.98 9.45 0.51
CA LYS A 159 25.34 9.98 0.68
C LYS A 159 25.64 10.33 2.14
N ASN A 160 24.61 10.61 2.93
CA ASN A 160 24.69 11.12 4.30
C ASN A 160 23.99 10.15 5.26
N ALA A 161 24.18 8.85 5.05
CA ALA A 161 23.48 7.79 5.78
C ALA A 161 23.61 7.91 7.31
N GLU A 162 24.77 8.32 7.82
CA GLU A 162 24.95 8.58 9.26
C GLU A 162 24.05 9.71 9.76
N ASN A 163 23.90 10.79 9.00
CA ASN A 163 23.06 11.91 9.40
C ASN A 163 21.58 11.54 9.34
N ALA A 164 21.18 10.76 8.34
CA ALA A 164 19.82 10.24 8.23
C ALA A 164 19.48 9.30 9.41
N LEU A 165 20.40 8.42 9.81
CA LEU A 165 20.22 7.53 10.95
C LEU A 165 20.22 8.29 12.29
N GLU A 166 21.05 9.32 12.42
CA GLU A 166 21.04 10.18 13.62
C GLU A 166 19.73 10.98 13.71
N ALA A 167 19.22 11.50 12.59
CA ALA A 167 17.91 12.14 12.55
C ALA A 167 16.79 11.16 12.93
N LEU A 168 16.83 9.92 12.41
CA LEU A 168 15.90 8.86 12.82
C LEU A 168 15.94 8.62 14.33
N ARG A 169 17.14 8.50 14.93
CA ARG A 169 17.30 8.36 16.38
C ARG A 169 16.65 9.51 17.13
N ILE A 170 16.89 10.76 16.72
CA ILE A 170 16.30 11.96 17.34
C ILE A 170 14.76 11.92 17.25
N PHE A 171 14.19 11.49 16.11
CA PHE A 171 12.75 11.30 16.00
C PHE A 171 12.23 10.20 16.93
N CYS A 172 12.88 9.04 17.00
CA CYS A 172 12.44 7.94 17.86
C CYS A 172 12.41 8.35 19.34
N GLU A 173 13.33 9.22 19.77
CA GLU A 173 13.41 9.70 21.16
C GLU A 173 12.27 10.67 21.55
N SER A 174 11.60 11.30 20.57
CA SER A 174 10.67 12.42 20.80
C SER A 174 9.32 12.32 20.10
N CYS A 175 9.18 11.41 19.13
CA CYS A 175 8.00 11.24 18.28
C CYS A 175 7.53 9.78 18.25
N GLU A 176 6.31 9.58 17.77
CA GLU A 176 5.84 8.29 17.31
C GLU A 176 6.48 7.96 15.95
N VAL A 177 7.45 7.06 15.94
CA VAL A 177 8.12 6.64 14.71
C VAL A 177 7.63 5.27 14.26
N HIS A 178 7.12 5.22 13.03
CA HIS A 178 6.84 4.00 12.29
C HIS A 178 7.94 3.80 11.26
N ALA A 179 8.90 2.94 11.59
CA ALA A 179 9.99 2.61 10.67
C ALA A 179 9.49 1.69 9.56
N ALA A 180 10.13 1.74 8.39
CA ALA A 180 9.77 0.90 7.25
C ALA A 180 11.01 0.39 6.49
N ALA A 181 10.94 -0.82 5.95
CA ALA A 181 12.00 -1.39 5.14
C ALA A 181 11.46 -2.29 4.03
N VAL A 182 12.01 -2.14 2.82
CA VAL A 182 11.87 -3.15 1.76
C VAL A 182 12.84 -4.28 2.08
N ILE A 183 12.34 -5.49 2.23
CA ILE A 183 13.11 -6.66 2.63
C ILE A 183 13.56 -7.42 1.38
N ILE A 184 14.88 -7.45 1.15
CA ILE A 184 15.51 -7.98 -0.05
C ILE A 184 16.34 -9.22 0.32
N PRO A 185 16.07 -10.37 -0.31
CA PRO A 185 16.80 -11.61 -0.05
C PRO A 185 18.32 -11.49 -0.20
N GLY A 186 19.06 -11.96 0.81
CA GLY A 186 20.52 -11.95 0.86
C GLY A 186 21.14 -10.58 1.06
N VAL A 187 20.36 -9.58 1.50
CA VAL A 187 20.80 -8.19 1.64
C VAL A 187 20.52 -7.67 3.04
N ASN A 188 19.24 -7.58 3.41
CA ASN A 188 18.78 -7.02 4.69
C ASN A 188 17.68 -7.87 5.34
N ASP A 189 17.65 -9.17 5.02
CA ASP A 189 16.65 -10.16 5.47
C ASP A 189 17.21 -11.15 6.52
N GLY A 190 18.46 -10.99 6.94
CA GLY A 190 19.15 -11.82 7.93
C GLY A 190 19.64 -11.03 9.14
N ASP A 191 20.90 -11.21 9.53
CA ASP A 191 21.48 -10.56 10.73
C ASP A 191 21.31 -9.02 10.73
N ASP A 192 21.38 -8.38 9.55
CA ASP A 192 21.14 -6.94 9.42
C ASP A 192 19.70 -6.53 9.77
N LEU A 193 18.71 -7.38 9.48
CA LEU A 193 17.32 -7.15 9.88
C LEU A 193 17.21 -7.13 11.40
N LEU A 194 17.79 -8.13 12.06
CA LEU A 194 17.74 -8.27 13.52
C LEU A 194 18.47 -7.11 14.21
N GLU A 195 19.65 -6.72 13.72
CA GLU A 195 20.38 -5.55 14.23
C GLU A 195 19.58 -4.25 14.00
N THR A 196 18.94 -4.10 12.83
CA THR A 196 18.09 -2.94 12.53
C THR A 196 16.91 -2.87 13.50
N CYS A 197 16.19 -3.98 13.71
CA CYS A 197 15.10 -4.05 14.68
C CYS A 197 15.57 -3.76 16.11
N SER A 198 16.72 -4.31 16.53
CA SER A 198 17.30 -4.05 17.85
C SER A 198 17.60 -2.56 18.06
N ARG A 199 18.14 -1.88 17.05
CA ARG A 199 18.43 -0.43 17.13
C ARG A 199 17.15 0.42 17.13
N LEU A 200 16.18 0.06 16.31
CA LEU A 200 14.89 0.74 16.30
C LEU A 200 14.20 0.65 17.66
N GLU A 201 14.21 -0.53 18.29
CA GLU A 201 13.68 -0.72 19.64
C GLU A 201 14.48 0.08 20.68
N GLU A 202 15.82 0.06 20.62
CA GLU A 202 16.70 0.83 21.50
C GLU A 202 16.42 2.34 21.40
N TRP A 203 16.22 2.85 20.18
CA TRP A 203 15.95 4.27 19.94
C TRP A 203 14.52 4.67 20.31
N GLY A 204 13.59 3.71 20.45
CA GLY A 204 12.21 3.96 20.87
C GLY A 204 11.20 4.03 19.72
N ALA A 205 11.50 3.45 18.56
CA ALA A 205 10.51 3.30 17.49
C ALA A 205 9.26 2.54 17.96
N ARG A 206 8.09 2.91 17.42
CA ARG A 206 6.80 2.30 17.79
C ARG A 206 6.45 1.12 16.91
N GLY A 207 6.67 1.26 15.62
CA GLY A 207 6.30 0.25 14.64
C GLY A 207 7.40 -0.02 13.62
N PHE A 208 7.30 -1.19 12.99
CA PHE A 208 8.17 -1.57 11.89
C PHE A 208 7.36 -2.24 10.77
N ILE A 209 7.27 -1.54 9.64
CA ILE A 209 6.57 -1.96 8.44
C ILE A 209 7.57 -2.64 7.49
N MET A 210 7.41 -3.94 7.33
CA MET A 210 8.17 -4.75 6.40
C MET A 210 7.45 -4.81 5.06
N MET A 211 8.14 -4.50 3.98
CA MET A 211 7.61 -4.57 2.61
C MET A 211 8.31 -5.69 1.84
N ARG A 212 7.55 -6.65 1.30
CA ARG A 212 8.13 -7.70 0.46
C ARG A 212 8.67 -7.08 -0.82
N PHE A 213 9.94 -7.34 -1.14
CA PHE A 213 10.52 -6.85 -2.38
C PHE A 213 9.80 -7.45 -3.60
N ALA A 214 9.37 -6.58 -4.52
CA ALA A 214 8.86 -6.98 -5.83
C ALA A 214 9.96 -6.79 -6.88
N ASN A 215 10.26 -7.87 -7.61
CA ASN A 215 11.25 -7.87 -8.68
C ASN A 215 10.61 -8.13 -10.04
N TYR A 216 9.47 -8.82 -10.15
CA TYR A 216 8.86 -9.22 -11.42
C TYR A 216 7.45 -8.66 -11.64
N GLU A 217 6.96 -8.77 -12.88
CA GLU A 217 5.64 -8.27 -13.28
C GLU A 217 4.50 -8.89 -12.45
N HIS A 218 4.52 -10.20 -12.21
CA HIS A 218 3.50 -10.88 -11.39
C HIS A 218 3.47 -10.37 -9.95
N GLN A 219 4.52 -9.72 -9.46
CA GLN A 219 4.61 -9.18 -8.10
C GLN A 219 4.13 -7.72 -8.00
N GLY A 220 3.55 -7.17 -9.09
CA GLY A 220 3.00 -5.82 -9.12
C GLY A 220 3.79 -4.80 -9.95
N LEU A 221 4.89 -5.20 -10.58
CA LEU A 221 5.66 -4.32 -11.48
C LEU A 221 4.98 -4.18 -12.85
N ILE A 222 3.86 -3.45 -12.89
CA ILE A 222 3.02 -3.33 -14.08
C ILE A 222 3.59 -2.40 -15.16
N LEU A 223 4.63 -1.62 -14.86
CA LEU A 223 5.17 -0.58 -15.74
C LEU A 223 6.29 -1.07 -16.66
N GLY A 224 6.38 -2.38 -16.91
CA GLY A 224 7.39 -2.97 -17.80
C GLY A 224 8.84 -2.77 -17.32
N ASN A 225 9.01 -2.60 -16.01
CA ASN A 225 10.25 -2.18 -15.37
C ASN A 225 11.01 -3.33 -14.68
N GLY A 226 10.45 -4.54 -14.67
CA GLY A 226 11.08 -5.75 -14.12
C GLY A 226 12.07 -6.42 -15.09
N PRO A 227 13.06 -7.19 -14.58
CA PRO A 227 13.46 -7.25 -13.19
C PRO A 227 14.07 -5.94 -12.69
N ILE A 228 13.82 -5.54 -11.43
CA ILE A 228 14.48 -4.36 -10.84
C ILE A 228 15.96 -4.64 -10.60
N ILE A 229 16.27 -5.81 -10.04
CA ILE A 229 17.62 -6.28 -9.73
C ILE A 229 17.83 -7.67 -10.34
N GLU A 230 18.86 -7.79 -11.16
CA GLU A 230 19.22 -9.07 -11.77
C GLU A 230 19.77 -10.05 -10.72
N GLY A 231 19.35 -11.31 -10.81
CA GLY A 231 19.87 -12.40 -9.98
C GLY A 231 19.33 -12.46 -8.54
N ILE A 232 18.37 -11.62 -8.16
CA ILE A 232 17.68 -11.70 -6.87
C ILE A 232 16.27 -12.25 -7.11
N GLU A 233 16.00 -13.42 -6.55
CA GLU A 233 14.64 -13.96 -6.47
C GLU A 233 14.01 -13.49 -5.15
N PRO A 234 12.87 -12.78 -5.17
CA PRO A 234 12.19 -12.38 -3.95
C PRO A 234 11.70 -13.56 -3.10
N HIS A 235 11.54 -13.32 -1.80
CA HIS A 235 10.85 -14.25 -0.89
C HIS A 235 9.52 -14.70 -1.48
N THR A 236 9.19 -15.98 -1.35
CA THR A 236 7.80 -16.42 -1.49
C THR A 236 6.92 -15.71 -0.46
N VAL A 237 5.60 -15.73 -0.68
CA VAL A 237 4.63 -15.14 0.26
C VAL A 237 4.77 -15.77 1.65
N GLN A 238 4.95 -17.09 1.73
CA GLN A 238 5.13 -17.81 3.00
C GLN A 238 6.44 -17.44 3.69
N GLU A 239 7.57 -17.42 2.98
CA GLU A 239 8.87 -17.06 3.58
C GLU A 239 8.84 -15.64 4.15
N PHE A 240 8.18 -14.71 3.45
CA PHE A 240 8.02 -13.35 3.94
C PHE A 240 7.11 -13.28 5.17
N GLU A 241 5.99 -13.99 5.17
CA GLU A 241 5.09 -14.07 6.33
C GLU A 241 5.81 -14.64 7.57
N ASP A 242 6.56 -15.72 7.40
CA ASP A 242 7.32 -16.35 8.47
C ASP A 242 8.37 -15.38 9.05
N LEU A 243 9.01 -14.58 8.19
CA LEU A 243 9.98 -13.57 8.60
C LEU A 243 9.30 -12.45 9.41
N VAL A 244 8.17 -11.93 8.95
CA VAL A 244 7.39 -10.91 9.68
C VAL A 244 6.99 -11.42 11.06
N ARG A 245 6.47 -12.65 11.16
CA ARG A 245 6.10 -13.28 12.43
C ARG A 245 7.29 -13.58 13.32
N MET A 246 8.47 -13.79 12.75
CA MET A 246 9.71 -13.96 13.53
C MET A 246 10.07 -12.64 14.20
N VAL A 247 10.12 -11.54 13.44
CA VAL A 247 10.45 -10.21 13.98
C VAL A 247 9.45 -9.77 15.05
N ASP A 248 8.16 -9.98 14.81
CA ASP A 248 7.08 -9.70 15.78
C ASP A 248 7.25 -10.45 17.12
N ARG A 249 7.80 -11.68 17.08
CA ARG A 249 8.04 -12.47 18.30
C ARG A 249 9.31 -12.09 19.03
N GLU A 250 10.32 -11.60 18.31
CA GLU A 250 11.64 -11.32 18.87
C GLU A 250 11.77 -9.91 19.42
N PHE A 251 11.03 -8.95 18.89
CA PHE A 251 11.15 -7.53 19.22
C PHE A 251 9.83 -6.95 19.77
N ASN A 252 9.94 -5.97 20.65
CA ASN A 252 8.81 -5.23 21.21
C ASN A 252 8.42 -4.03 20.33
N LEU A 253 8.26 -4.30 19.03
CA LEU A 253 7.84 -3.35 18.01
C LEU A 253 6.45 -3.75 17.51
N ARG A 254 5.64 -2.78 17.08
CA ARG A 254 4.43 -3.08 16.31
C ARG A 254 4.82 -3.48 14.88
N VAL A 255 4.91 -4.78 14.61
CA VAL A 255 5.39 -5.27 13.31
C VAL A 255 4.23 -5.55 12.36
N THR A 256 4.32 -5.05 11.14
CA THR A 256 3.40 -5.40 10.05
C THR A 256 4.15 -5.71 8.77
N GLY A 257 3.57 -6.57 7.94
CA GLY A 257 4.07 -6.95 6.62
C GLY A 257 3.10 -6.56 5.52
N THR A 258 3.62 -6.11 4.38
CA THR A 258 2.84 -5.90 3.15
C THR A 258 3.44 -6.67 1.98
N PRO A 259 2.63 -7.41 1.20
CA PRO A 259 1.15 -7.49 1.27
C PRO A 259 0.59 -8.41 2.37
N VAL A 260 1.46 -9.17 3.05
CA VAL A 260 1.14 -10.04 4.19
C VAL A 260 2.29 -9.93 5.21
N CYS A 261 2.11 -10.12 6.52
CA CYS A 261 0.88 -10.20 7.29
C CYS A 261 0.94 -9.18 8.43
N ASP A 262 -0.17 -8.97 9.11
CA ASP A 262 -0.22 -8.33 10.41
C ASP A 262 -0.45 -9.40 11.49
N PRO A 263 0.57 -9.77 12.28
CA PRO A 263 0.42 -10.82 13.30
C PRO A 263 -0.60 -10.47 14.39
N GLU A 264 -0.72 -9.20 14.76
CA GLU A 264 -1.59 -8.73 15.85
C GLU A 264 -3.06 -8.68 15.41
N ASN A 265 -3.34 -8.07 14.25
CA ASN A 265 -4.71 -7.93 13.76
C ASN A 265 -5.17 -9.13 12.91
N GLY A 266 -4.27 -9.99 12.46
CA GLY A 266 -4.58 -11.14 11.60
C GLY A 266 -4.85 -10.78 10.13
N THR A 267 -4.41 -9.60 9.67
CA THR A 267 -4.61 -9.16 8.27
C THR A 267 -3.55 -9.71 7.33
N PRO A 268 -3.83 -9.78 6.02
CA PRO A 268 -5.11 -9.52 5.37
C PRO A 268 -6.15 -10.65 5.59
N PHE A 269 -7.43 -10.30 5.47
CA PHE A 269 -8.58 -11.21 5.53
C PHE A 269 -8.76 -11.93 6.88
N VAL A 270 -8.95 -11.16 7.95
CA VAL A 270 -9.29 -11.70 9.28
C VAL A 270 -10.51 -12.61 9.21
N LEU A 271 -11.51 -12.24 8.39
CA LEU A 271 -12.73 -13.02 8.20
C LEU A 271 -12.51 -14.43 7.63
N ALA A 272 -11.34 -14.71 7.07
CA ALA A 272 -10.99 -16.05 6.59
C ALA A 272 -10.67 -17.02 7.74
N ASP A 273 -10.36 -16.53 8.94
CA ASP A 273 -10.05 -17.38 10.09
C ASP A 273 -11.32 -18.07 10.65
N ASP A 274 -11.16 -19.30 11.14
CA ASP A 274 -12.29 -20.04 11.71
C ASP A 274 -12.81 -19.42 13.02
N SER A 275 -11.98 -18.66 13.73
CA SER A 275 -12.37 -17.89 14.92
C SER A 275 -13.30 -16.71 14.61
N SER A 276 -13.37 -16.27 13.35
CA SER A 276 -14.18 -15.13 12.90
C SER A 276 -15.55 -15.52 12.35
N ARG A 277 -15.98 -16.78 12.50
CA ARG A 277 -17.25 -17.28 11.93
C ARG A 277 -18.50 -16.55 12.42
N GLU A 278 -18.52 -16.10 13.67
CA GLU A 278 -19.68 -15.38 14.22
C GLU A 278 -19.97 -14.06 13.48
N TYR A 279 -18.94 -13.41 12.93
CA TYR A 279 -19.11 -12.21 12.12
C TYR A 279 -19.77 -12.53 10.77
N LEU A 280 -19.41 -13.67 10.17
CA LEU A 280 -19.98 -14.11 8.89
C LEU A 280 -21.49 -14.40 8.98
N GLU A 281 -22.01 -14.77 10.16
CA GLU A 281 -23.45 -14.96 10.38
C GLU A 281 -24.27 -13.65 10.27
N ILE A 282 -23.61 -12.49 10.38
CA ILE A 282 -24.24 -11.16 10.25
C ILE A 282 -24.39 -10.79 8.77
N LEU A 283 -23.53 -11.33 7.89
CA LEU A 283 -23.55 -11.02 6.47
C LEU A 283 -24.81 -11.60 5.79
N PRO A 284 -25.33 -10.93 4.75
CA PRO A 284 -26.44 -11.45 3.98
C PRO A 284 -26.07 -12.78 3.31
N GLU A 285 -27.06 -13.65 3.19
CA GLU A 285 -26.95 -14.88 2.42
C GLU A 285 -26.64 -14.58 0.94
N ILE A 286 -25.74 -15.34 0.35
CA ILE A 286 -25.47 -15.30 -1.10
C ILE A 286 -26.57 -16.10 -1.81
N ARG A 287 -27.18 -15.49 -2.83
CA ARG A 287 -28.30 -16.04 -3.61
C ARG A 287 -28.07 -15.98 -5.12
N GLY A 288 -27.07 -15.22 -5.56
CA GLY A 288 -26.70 -15.08 -6.96
C GLY A 288 -25.44 -15.88 -7.28
N GLU A 289 -25.34 -16.31 -8.54
CA GLU A 289 -24.15 -16.96 -9.06
C GLU A 289 -23.16 -15.96 -9.66
N ALA A 290 -21.88 -16.09 -9.30
CA ALA A 290 -20.83 -15.22 -9.83
C ALA A 290 -19.46 -15.88 -9.83
N THR A 291 -18.52 -15.31 -10.58
CA THR A 291 -17.08 -15.58 -10.43
C THR A 291 -16.36 -14.34 -9.96
N ILE A 292 -15.59 -14.44 -8.89
CA ILE A 292 -14.72 -13.38 -8.40
C ILE A 292 -13.33 -13.62 -8.99
N ILE A 293 -12.81 -12.65 -9.74
CA ILE A 293 -11.41 -12.61 -10.16
C ILE A 293 -10.62 -11.79 -9.15
N THR A 294 -9.47 -12.32 -8.69
CA THR A 294 -8.61 -11.66 -7.71
C THR A 294 -7.14 -12.03 -7.92
N GLY A 295 -6.24 -11.43 -7.14
CA GLY A 295 -4.81 -11.75 -7.17
C GLY A 295 -4.48 -13.07 -6.46
N SER A 296 -3.33 -13.65 -6.76
CA SER A 296 -2.86 -14.94 -6.24
C SER A 296 -2.85 -14.98 -4.70
N ILE A 297 -2.48 -13.88 -4.05
CA ILE A 297 -2.41 -13.77 -2.58
C ILE A 297 -3.79 -13.77 -1.94
N ALA A 298 -4.73 -12.99 -2.49
CA ALA A 298 -6.07 -12.85 -1.91
C ALA A 298 -6.99 -14.05 -2.20
N ALA A 299 -6.76 -14.77 -3.31
CA ALA A 299 -7.57 -15.90 -3.74
C ALA A 299 -7.83 -16.97 -2.67
N PRO A 300 -6.81 -17.53 -1.96
CA PRO A 300 -7.04 -18.53 -0.93
C PRO A 300 -7.92 -18.02 0.24
N TYR A 301 -7.74 -16.77 0.66
CA TYR A 301 -8.54 -16.18 1.74
C TYR A 301 -10.00 -15.99 1.32
N ILE A 302 -10.24 -15.40 0.15
CA ILE A 302 -11.60 -15.16 -0.36
C ILE A 302 -12.32 -16.50 -0.57
N ARG A 303 -11.65 -17.54 -1.10
CA ARG A 303 -12.22 -18.90 -1.19
C ARG A 303 -12.68 -19.43 0.16
N ARG A 304 -11.86 -19.25 1.21
CA ARG A 304 -12.18 -19.71 2.56
C ARG A 304 -13.38 -18.95 3.12
N ILE A 305 -13.47 -17.65 2.89
CA ILE A 305 -14.62 -16.83 3.31
C ILE A 305 -15.91 -17.28 2.60
N ILE A 306 -15.87 -17.45 1.28
CA ILE A 306 -17.03 -17.94 0.50
C ILE A 306 -17.47 -19.33 0.96
N ARG A 307 -16.53 -20.23 1.26
CA ARG A 307 -16.83 -21.53 1.85
C ARG A 307 -17.47 -21.41 3.23
N ASN A 308 -16.94 -20.54 4.09
CA ASN A 308 -17.48 -20.33 5.43
C ASN A 308 -18.90 -19.74 5.39
N LEU A 309 -19.23 -18.98 4.33
CA LEU A 309 -20.58 -18.50 4.02
C LEU A 309 -21.48 -19.57 3.37
N GLY A 310 -20.97 -20.78 3.09
CA GLY A 310 -21.73 -21.88 2.49
C GLY A 310 -22.08 -21.67 1.02
N ALA A 311 -21.32 -20.84 0.29
CA ALA A 311 -21.66 -20.40 -1.06
C ALA A 311 -20.69 -20.91 -2.15
N GLU A 312 -19.91 -21.95 -1.87
CA GLU A 312 -18.86 -22.46 -2.77
C GLU A 312 -19.38 -23.05 -4.10
N ASP A 313 -20.64 -23.49 -4.15
CA ASP A 313 -21.29 -23.95 -5.39
C ASP A 313 -21.80 -22.78 -6.27
N MET A 314 -22.13 -21.64 -5.64
CA MET A 314 -22.67 -20.46 -6.32
C MET A 314 -21.58 -19.48 -6.77
N VAL A 315 -20.48 -19.39 -6.01
CA VAL A 315 -19.44 -18.39 -6.22
C VAL A 315 -18.08 -19.04 -6.41
N ASN A 316 -17.55 -18.94 -7.64
CA ASN A 316 -16.19 -19.35 -7.96
C ASN A 316 -15.20 -18.22 -7.66
N VAL A 317 -13.98 -18.55 -7.22
CA VAL A 317 -12.91 -17.57 -6.98
C VAL A 317 -11.66 -17.96 -7.78
N VAL A 318 -11.38 -17.18 -8.81
CA VAL A 318 -10.25 -17.38 -9.73
C VAL A 318 -9.14 -16.39 -9.38
N GLY A 319 -8.00 -16.93 -8.95
CA GLY A 319 -6.78 -16.16 -8.71
C GLY A 319 -5.95 -16.08 -9.98
N VAL A 320 -5.62 -14.88 -10.44
CA VAL A 320 -4.62 -14.70 -11.51
C VAL A 320 -3.20 -14.83 -10.94
N GLU A 321 -2.20 -14.91 -11.81
CA GLU A 321 -0.78 -14.97 -11.41
C GLU A 321 -0.32 -13.73 -10.64
N LYS A 322 -0.92 -12.56 -10.91
CA LYS A 322 -0.62 -11.30 -10.21
C LYS A 322 -0.88 -11.44 -8.71
N ASP A 323 0.11 -11.09 -7.89
CA ASP A 323 0.01 -11.11 -6.44
C ASP A 323 -1.08 -10.17 -5.91
N ILE A 324 -1.02 -8.91 -6.34
CA ILE A 324 -1.89 -7.84 -5.83
C ILE A 324 -3.05 -7.61 -6.79
N ALA A 325 -4.27 -7.89 -6.32
CA ALA A 325 -5.50 -7.76 -7.10
C ALA A 325 -5.72 -6.35 -7.70
N CYS A 326 -5.27 -5.31 -7.00
CA CYS A 326 -5.38 -3.91 -7.45
C CYS A 326 -4.46 -3.61 -8.64
N LEU A 327 -3.44 -4.43 -8.86
CA LEU A 327 -2.45 -4.27 -9.95
C LEU A 327 -2.73 -5.23 -11.12
N ILE A 328 -3.90 -5.87 -11.14
CA ILE A 328 -4.35 -6.68 -12.28
C ILE A 328 -4.53 -5.78 -13.50
N THR A 329 -3.96 -6.19 -14.61
CA THR A 329 -4.05 -5.56 -15.92
C THR A 329 -4.85 -6.43 -16.89
N ARG A 330 -5.11 -5.91 -18.10
CA ARG A 330 -5.69 -6.70 -19.21
C ARG A 330 -4.94 -8.01 -19.45
N LYS A 331 -3.60 -7.97 -19.44
CA LYS A 331 -2.74 -9.14 -19.73
C LYS A 331 -2.96 -10.26 -18.71
N ASP A 332 -3.17 -9.90 -17.45
CA ASP A 332 -3.44 -10.88 -16.39
C ASP A 332 -4.80 -11.56 -16.62
N LEU A 333 -5.81 -10.83 -17.11
CA LEU A 333 -7.11 -11.41 -17.48
C LEU A 333 -7.03 -12.32 -18.72
N GLU A 334 -6.11 -12.05 -19.64
CA GLU A 334 -5.91 -12.89 -20.84
C GLU A 334 -5.42 -14.30 -20.50
N GLY A 335 -4.81 -14.49 -19.32
CA GLY A 335 -4.37 -15.79 -18.81
C GLY A 335 -5.46 -16.60 -18.10
N VAL A 336 -6.65 -16.04 -17.88
CA VAL A 336 -7.75 -16.71 -17.16
C VAL A 336 -8.33 -17.86 -18.00
N ASP A 337 -8.53 -19.02 -17.38
CA ASP A 337 -9.32 -20.11 -17.94
C ASP A 337 -10.80 -19.76 -17.90
N LEU A 338 -11.39 -19.56 -19.09
CA LEU A 338 -12.78 -19.13 -19.23
C LEU A 338 -13.78 -20.22 -18.88
N SER A 339 -13.36 -21.49 -18.87
CA SER A 339 -14.21 -22.61 -18.47
C SER A 339 -14.54 -22.59 -16.98
N GLU A 340 -13.76 -21.86 -16.17
CA GLU A 340 -14.01 -21.66 -14.75
C GLU A 340 -14.99 -20.49 -14.46
N LEU A 341 -15.31 -19.69 -15.48
CA LEU A 341 -16.10 -18.47 -15.33
C LEU A 341 -17.60 -18.70 -15.55
N LYS A 342 -18.39 -18.25 -14.57
CA LYS A 342 -19.84 -18.10 -14.66
C LYS A 342 -20.24 -16.90 -15.56
N GLU A 343 -21.53 -16.72 -15.80
CA GLU A 343 -22.05 -15.62 -16.63
C GLU A 343 -21.79 -14.23 -16.03
N THR A 344 -21.82 -14.12 -14.70
CA THR A 344 -21.49 -12.89 -13.97
C THR A 344 -20.07 -12.98 -13.41
N VAL A 345 -19.22 -12.01 -13.75
CA VAL A 345 -17.82 -11.92 -13.31
C VAL A 345 -17.57 -10.59 -12.60
N ILE A 346 -17.01 -10.67 -11.39
CA ILE A 346 -16.64 -9.53 -10.56
C ILE A 346 -15.12 -9.40 -10.57
N ILE A 347 -14.62 -8.30 -11.14
CA ILE A 347 -13.18 -7.95 -11.12
C ILE A 347 -12.88 -6.99 -9.96
N PRO A 348 -11.61 -6.88 -9.50
CA PRO A 348 -11.28 -5.99 -8.40
C PRO A 348 -11.59 -4.52 -8.71
N GLY A 349 -12.13 -3.79 -7.73
CA GLY A 349 -12.57 -2.41 -7.91
C GLY A 349 -11.47 -1.45 -8.36
N ARG A 350 -10.22 -1.72 -7.97
CA ARG A 350 -9.04 -0.90 -8.29
C ARG A 350 -8.16 -1.45 -9.42
N ALA A 351 -8.53 -2.56 -10.07
CA ALA A 351 -7.71 -3.16 -11.13
C ALA A 351 -7.46 -2.18 -12.31
N PHE A 352 -6.24 -2.21 -12.82
CA PHE A 352 -5.75 -1.45 -13.98
C PHE A 352 -6.17 -2.11 -15.31
N VAL A 353 -7.48 -2.23 -15.50
CA VAL A 353 -8.08 -2.70 -16.75
C VAL A 353 -9.37 -1.93 -17.00
N HIS A 354 -9.68 -1.56 -18.25
CA HIS A 354 -10.96 -0.93 -18.60
C HIS A 354 -12.08 -1.98 -18.66
N GLU A 355 -13.31 -1.63 -18.27
CA GLU A 355 -14.48 -2.53 -18.20
C GLU A 355 -14.79 -3.18 -19.56
N MET A 356 -14.84 -2.38 -20.64
CA MET A 356 -14.98 -2.92 -22.01
C MET A 356 -13.90 -3.95 -22.37
N GLN A 357 -12.63 -3.69 -22.04
CA GLN A 357 -11.55 -4.63 -22.34
C GLN A 357 -11.65 -5.89 -21.48
N ALA A 358 -12.02 -5.75 -20.20
CA ALA A 358 -12.28 -6.89 -19.34
C ALA A 358 -13.43 -7.73 -19.88
N LYS A 359 -14.55 -7.12 -20.29
CA LYS A 359 -15.67 -7.84 -20.92
C LYS A 359 -15.26 -8.54 -22.21
N GLU A 360 -14.52 -7.87 -23.09
CA GLU A 360 -14.00 -8.45 -24.34
C GLU A 360 -13.14 -9.69 -24.06
N VAL A 361 -12.15 -9.56 -23.17
CA VAL A 361 -11.21 -10.65 -22.84
C VAL A 361 -11.92 -11.81 -22.15
N LEU A 362 -12.80 -11.54 -21.20
CA LEU A 362 -13.50 -12.56 -20.42
C LEU A 362 -14.67 -13.19 -21.17
N SER A 363 -15.05 -12.69 -22.35
CA SER A 363 -16.13 -13.23 -23.20
C SER A 363 -15.63 -13.82 -24.52
N ARG A 364 -14.31 -13.98 -24.70
CA ARG A 364 -13.71 -14.43 -25.97
C ARG A 364 -14.02 -15.89 -26.36
N ASP A 365 -14.59 -16.68 -25.45
CA ASP A 365 -15.12 -18.03 -25.70
C ASP A 365 -16.53 -18.03 -26.33
N GLY A 366 -17.14 -16.85 -26.48
CA GLY A 366 -18.47 -16.68 -27.08
C GLY A 366 -19.61 -16.58 -26.07
N THR A 367 -19.35 -16.75 -24.77
CA THR A 367 -20.35 -16.52 -23.71
C THR A 367 -20.43 -15.03 -23.42
N ASP A 368 -21.62 -14.42 -23.55
CA ASP A 368 -21.81 -12.99 -23.23
C ASP A 368 -21.85 -12.79 -21.71
N ARG A 369 -20.71 -12.46 -21.11
CA ARG A 369 -20.60 -12.27 -19.66
C ARG A 369 -20.95 -10.85 -19.22
N ILE A 370 -21.58 -10.77 -18.05
CA ILE A 370 -21.74 -9.53 -17.30
C ILE A 370 -20.46 -9.33 -16.48
N VAL A 371 -19.65 -8.33 -16.84
CA VAL A 371 -18.42 -7.99 -16.11
C VAL A 371 -18.63 -6.71 -15.34
N ILE A 372 -18.52 -6.79 -14.01
CA ILE A 372 -18.67 -5.66 -13.08
C ILE A 372 -17.45 -5.53 -12.18
N ARG A 373 -17.28 -4.35 -11.58
CA ARG A 373 -16.30 -4.14 -10.51
C ARG A 373 -16.92 -4.46 -9.16
N GLY A 374 -16.14 -5.16 -8.33
CA GLY A 374 -16.44 -5.31 -6.92
C GLY A 374 -16.03 -4.08 -6.11
N PRO A 375 -16.06 -4.19 -4.77
CA PRO A 375 -15.58 -3.15 -3.86
C PRO A 375 -14.14 -2.70 -4.16
N GLU A 376 -13.79 -1.49 -3.73
CA GLU A 376 -12.43 -0.95 -3.95
C GLU A 376 -11.35 -1.81 -3.29
N ARG A 377 -11.66 -2.31 -2.09
CA ARG A 377 -10.81 -3.13 -1.22
C ARG A 377 -11.71 -4.12 -0.49
N LEU A 378 -11.19 -5.33 -0.26
CA LEU A 378 -11.85 -6.34 0.58
C LEU A 378 -11.19 -6.50 1.95
N THR A 379 -10.03 -5.87 2.14
CA THR A 379 -9.22 -5.92 3.36
C THR A 379 -8.23 -4.75 3.36
N VAL A 380 -7.50 -4.61 4.46
CA VAL A 380 -6.41 -3.65 4.65
C VAL A 380 -5.06 -4.36 4.53
N ASP A 381 -4.04 -3.64 4.06
CA ASP A 381 -2.65 -4.11 4.05
C ASP A 381 -1.93 -3.73 5.36
N GLY A 382 -0.68 -4.21 5.51
CA GLY A 382 0.15 -3.96 6.69
C GLY A 382 0.51 -2.49 6.92
N GLU A 383 0.52 -1.66 5.88
CA GLU A 383 0.77 -0.21 6.03
C GLU A 383 -0.39 0.47 6.76
N MET A 384 -1.63 0.08 6.43
CA MET A 384 -2.81 0.62 7.10
C MET A 384 -3.10 -0.05 8.43
N SER A 385 -3.00 -1.39 8.50
CA SER A 385 -3.44 -2.15 9.66
C SER A 385 -2.60 -1.90 10.91
N GLY A 386 -1.35 -1.45 10.77
CA GLY A 386 -0.49 -1.07 11.90
C GLY A 386 -1.03 0.08 12.76
N THR A 387 -1.97 0.87 12.23
CA THR A 387 -2.61 2.00 12.93
C THR A 387 -4.05 1.73 13.34
N LEU A 388 -4.56 0.52 13.09
CA LEU A 388 -5.95 0.14 13.33
C LEU A 388 -6.04 -0.85 14.48
N SER A 389 -7.15 -0.78 15.22
CA SER A 389 -7.51 -1.85 16.13
C SER A 389 -8.04 -3.06 15.36
N GLN A 390 -8.03 -4.22 16.00
CA GLN A 390 -8.64 -5.43 15.45
C GLN A 390 -10.13 -5.23 15.11
N TYR A 391 -10.85 -4.44 15.92
CA TYR A 391 -12.25 -4.10 15.64
C TYR A 391 -12.39 -3.32 14.34
N ASP A 392 -11.59 -2.27 14.14
CA ASP A 392 -11.64 -1.42 12.92
C ASP A 392 -11.32 -2.23 11.66
N VAL A 393 -10.40 -3.19 11.78
CA VAL A 393 -10.07 -4.12 10.69
C VAL A 393 -11.27 -5.01 10.34
N ILE A 394 -11.86 -5.66 11.34
CA ILE A 394 -13.02 -6.55 11.13
C ILE A 394 -14.20 -5.77 10.56
N GLU A 395 -14.48 -4.58 11.09
CA GLU A 395 -15.56 -3.71 10.61
C GLU A 395 -15.38 -3.38 9.11
N ARG A 396 -14.18 -2.98 8.69
CA ARG A 396 -13.88 -2.67 7.28
C ARG A 396 -14.01 -3.89 6.37
N GLU A 397 -13.55 -5.07 6.80
CA GLU A 397 -13.73 -6.29 6.02
C GLU A 397 -15.20 -6.66 5.91
N MET A 398 -15.96 -6.54 7.01
CA MET A 398 -17.39 -6.80 7.04
C MET A 398 -18.17 -5.89 6.08
N GLU A 399 -17.89 -4.59 6.09
CA GLU A 399 -18.48 -3.64 5.15
C GLU A 399 -18.15 -4.00 3.70
N ALA A 400 -16.88 -4.31 3.41
CA ALA A 400 -16.46 -4.66 2.06
C ALA A 400 -17.08 -5.98 1.56
N PHE A 401 -17.15 -7.00 2.42
CA PHE A 401 -17.80 -8.26 2.05
C PHE A 401 -19.31 -8.12 1.95
N TYR A 402 -19.94 -7.26 2.77
CA TYR A 402 -21.35 -6.91 2.60
C TYR A 402 -21.60 -6.31 1.21
N GLU A 403 -20.80 -5.33 0.79
CA GLU A 403 -20.90 -4.73 -0.56
C GLU A 403 -20.68 -5.76 -1.67
N LEU A 404 -19.67 -6.63 -1.52
CA LEU A 404 -19.39 -7.71 -2.47
C LEU A 404 -20.59 -8.66 -2.60
N ILE A 405 -21.18 -9.09 -1.48
CA ILE A 405 -22.34 -9.99 -1.50
C ILE A 405 -23.56 -9.31 -2.12
N GLN A 406 -23.79 -8.02 -1.85
CA GLN A 406 -24.86 -7.27 -2.51
C GLN A 406 -24.65 -7.22 -4.03
N ALA A 407 -23.41 -7.02 -4.49
CA ALA A 407 -23.10 -7.06 -5.92
C ALA A 407 -23.35 -8.45 -6.52
N ILE A 408 -22.94 -9.52 -5.84
CA ILE A 408 -23.22 -10.92 -6.26
C ILE A 408 -24.73 -11.15 -6.34
N ASN A 409 -25.49 -10.77 -5.33
CA ASN A 409 -26.93 -11.01 -5.28
C ASN A 409 -27.73 -10.17 -6.28
N PHE A 410 -27.23 -8.98 -6.63
CA PHE A 410 -27.91 -8.09 -7.57
C PHE A 410 -27.64 -8.46 -9.03
N PHE A 411 -26.40 -8.81 -9.37
CA PHE A 411 -25.97 -9.08 -10.74
C PHE A 411 -25.84 -10.56 -11.07
N GLY A 412 -25.75 -11.42 -10.05
CA GLY A 412 -25.64 -12.85 -10.24
C GLY A 412 -26.90 -13.41 -10.88
N ALA A 413 -26.72 -14.31 -11.84
CA ALA A 413 -27.83 -15.09 -12.35
C ALA A 413 -28.36 -15.96 -11.20
N SER A 414 -29.68 -16.08 -11.10
CA SER A 414 -30.35 -17.01 -10.21
C SER A 414 -31.12 -17.99 -11.08
N GLU A 415 -30.92 -19.30 -10.88
CA GLU A 415 -31.77 -20.32 -11.50
C GLU A 415 -33.25 -20.15 -11.14
#